data_AF-A0A4R7SXU3-F1
#
_entry.id   AF-A0A4R7SXU3-F1
#
_cell.length_a   1.000
_cell.length_b   1.000
_cell.length_c   1.000
_cell.angle_alpha   90.00
_cell.angle_beta   90.00
_cell.angle_gamma   90.00
#
_symmetry.space_group_name_H-M   'P 1'
#
loop_
_entity.id
_entity.type
_entity.pdbx_description
1 polymer ?
#
loop_
_entity_poly.entity_id
_entity_poly.type
_entity_poly.pdbx_seq_one_letter_code
_entity_poly.pdbx_strand_id
1 'polypeptide(L)'
;MKILLDDQAARIRIVENPELGYYELRLDQEIAGTLDYRDVDDRRVFGLTEIRSDLRGRGLATLLIRTVFDDLDTRGAQVTNYCPAIDRYLRKHPEHRRLIDSVQPGMSDRNALARAGTSDSRLDAALRSEHARLHDLAAVPRSNLSAPHHRRHGADMFTAYAAQHLAASAEVLLHQARNWPSDEVSGYLGNLRRLEQSLRVLKGRQYGDKRYLDLGHDEVWAVIDRLLAEHEQLESMVAVRIAADSDRDALAVLAEDLLTSQDNSPTRTHPNSPHVGVPGRIARRMWRFADSTADDLEGRVVPARYRRHPKHDSAFSHYLRGSQIDDEAADERL
;
A
#
# COMPACT_ATOMS: atom_id res chain seq x y z
N MET A 1 -26.63 -11.24 1.01
CA MET A 1 -25.71 -11.12 2.16
C MET A 1 -25.67 -12.45 2.90
N LYS A 2 -24.48 -12.96 3.22
CA LYS A 2 -24.28 -14.23 3.95
C LYS A 2 -23.82 -13.93 5.37
N ILE A 3 -24.36 -14.61 6.38
CA ILE A 3 -23.91 -14.45 7.78
C ILE A 3 -22.79 -15.46 8.04
N LEU A 4 -21.63 -14.98 8.51
CA LEU A 4 -20.46 -15.80 8.83
C LEU A 4 -20.36 -16.07 10.34
N LEU A 5 -20.78 -15.09 11.15
CA LEU A 5 -20.82 -15.19 12.61
C LEU A 5 -22.03 -14.42 13.13
N ASP A 6 -22.75 -14.98 14.10
CA ASP A 6 -23.79 -14.28 14.85
C ASP A 6 -23.67 -14.63 16.34
N ASP A 7 -23.02 -13.75 17.11
CA ASP A 7 -22.87 -13.86 18.56
C ASP A 7 -23.85 -12.90 19.25
N GLN A 8 -24.97 -13.45 19.68
CA GLN A 8 -26.03 -12.70 20.35
C GLN A 8 -25.62 -12.20 21.75
N ALA A 9 -24.71 -12.90 22.44
CA ALA A 9 -24.27 -12.51 23.77
C ALA A 9 -23.32 -11.31 23.71
N ALA A 10 -22.41 -11.31 22.73
CA ALA A 10 -21.52 -10.18 22.46
C ALA A 10 -22.16 -9.09 21.59
N ARG A 11 -23.37 -9.33 21.04
CA ARG A 11 -24.05 -8.47 20.05
C ARG A 11 -23.21 -8.21 18.81
N ILE A 12 -22.40 -9.18 18.40
CA ILE A 12 -21.50 -9.09 17.25
C ILE A 12 -22.04 -9.95 16.12
N ARG A 13 -22.11 -9.39 14.92
CA ARG A 13 -22.45 -10.12 13.71
C ARG A 13 -21.43 -9.83 12.61
N ILE A 14 -20.97 -10.86 11.91
CA ILE A 14 -20.11 -10.70 10.72
C ILE A 14 -20.88 -11.20 9.51
N VAL A 15 -21.00 -10.34 8.49
CA VAL A 15 -21.73 -10.63 7.26
C VAL A 15 -20.89 -10.35 6.03
N GLU A 16 -21.01 -11.18 5.00
CA GLU A 16 -20.49 -10.92 3.67
C GLU A 16 -21.54 -10.18 2.84
N ASN A 17 -21.13 -9.05 2.29
CA ASN A 17 -21.89 -8.22 1.37
C ASN A 17 -21.28 -8.30 -0.04
N PRO A 18 -21.70 -9.29 -0.86
CA PRO A 18 -21.10 -9.51 -2.18
C PRO A 18 -21.39 -8.40 -3.18
N GLU A 19 -22.47 -7.64 -3.00
CA GLU A 19 -22.81 -6.52 -3.88
C GLU A 19 -21.83 -5.35 -3.71
N LEU A 20 -21.35 -5.13 -2.48
CA LEU A 20 -20.44 -4.03 -2.18
C LEU A 20 -18.97 -4.47 -2.07
N GLY A 21 -18.69 -5.78 -2.04
CA GLY A 21 -17.33 -6.30 -1.90
C GLY A 21 -16.75 -6.06 -0.50
N TYR A 22 -17.58 -6.17 0.55
CA TYR A 22 -17.14 -6.03 1.93
C TYR A 22 -17.59 -7.20 2.79
N TYR A 23 -16.74 -7.59 3.74
CA TYR A 23 -17.20 -8.22 4.97
C TYR A 23 -17.45 -7.12 5.99
N GLU A 24 -18.64 -7.11 6.59
CA GLU A 24 -19.04 -6.13 7.59
C GLU A 24 -19.03 -6.80 8.97
N LEU A 25 -18.27 -6.24 9.91
CA LEU A 25 -18.44 -6.50 11.33
C LEU A 25 -19.45 -5.49 11.86
N ARG A 26 -20.57 -5.99 12.38
CA ARG A 26 -21.64 -5.22 12.98
C ARG A 26 -21.65 -5.43 14.49
N LEU A 27 -21.78 -4.33 15.22
CA LEU A 27 -22.06 -4.33 16.64
C LEU A 27 -23.49 -3.80 16.82
N ASP A 28 -24.36 -4.60 17.43
CA ASP A 28 -25.81 -4.41 17.36
C ASP A 28 -26.30 -4.34 15.89
N GLN A 29 -26.74 -3.17 15.43
CA GLN A 29 -27.16 -2.94 14.04
C GLN A 29 -26.22 -2.01 13.26
N GLU A 30 -25.18 -1.47 13.91
CA GLU A 30 -24.25 -0.54 13.30
C GLU A 30 -23.02 -1.25 12.74
N ILE A 31 -22.49 -0.76 11.61
CA ILE A 31 -21.22 -1.24 11.07
C ILE A 31 -20.10 -0.73 11.98
N ALA A 32 -19.44 -1.66 12.66
CA ALA A 32 -18.30 -1.42 13.54
C ALA A 32 -16.96 -1.55 12.81
N GLY A 33 -16.94 -2.30 11.70
CA GLY A 33 -15.78 -2.38 10.83
C GLY A 33 -16.06 -3.09 9.51
N THR A 34 -15.13 -2.97 8.58
CA THR A 34 -15.21 -3.55 7.25
C THR A 34 -13.89 -4.21 6.86
N LEU A 35 -13.96 -5.22 6.01
CA LEU A 35 -12.83 -5.78 5.27
C LEU A 35 -13.22 -5.80 3.80
N ASP A 36 -12.62 -4.93 2.99
CA ASP A 36 -12.89 -4.93 1.55
C ASP A 36 -12.18 -6.09 0.87
N TYR A 37 -12.86 -6.59 -0.15
CA TYR A 37 -12.33 -7.61 -1.01
C TYR A 37 -12.82 -7.41 -2.45
N ARG A 38 -12.14 -8.08 -3.35
CA ARG A 38 -12.60 -8.33 -4.71
C ARG A 38 -12.23 -9.74 -5.12
N ASP A 39 -13.04 -10.33 -5.99
CA ASP A 39 -12.68 -11.58 -6.65
C ASP A 39 -11.96 -11.25 -7.95
N VAL A 40 -10.80 -11.85 -8.16
CA VAL A 40 -10.00 -11.76 -9.40
C VAL A 40 -9.67 -13.18 -9.79
N ASP A 41 -10.10 -13.62 -10.96
CA ASP A 41 -10.01 -15.03 -11.37
C ASP A 41 -10.55 -15.96 -10.26
N ASP A 42 -9.77 -16.94 -9.83
CA ASP A 42 -10.14 -17.90 -8.78
C ASP A 42 -9.66 -17.49 -7.36
N ARG A 43 -9.25 -16.24 -7.16
CA ARG A 43 -8.68 -15.74 -5.89
C ARG A 43 -9.44 -14.54 -5.31
N ARG A 44 -9.49 -14.50 -3.98
CA ARG A 44 -10.00 -13.40 -3.17
C ARG A 44 -8.87 -12.42 -2.86
N VAL A 45 -8.96 -11.20 -3.36
CA VAL A 45 -7.98 -10.15 -3.09
C VAL A 45 -8.48 -9.23 -1.98
N PHE A 46 -7.76 -9.13 -0.87
CA PHE A 46 -8.10 -8.23 0.24
C PHE A 46 -7.32 -6.91 0.18
N GLY A 47 -8.03 -5.79 0.31
CA GLY A 47 -7.41 -4.45 0.28
C GLY A 47 -7.07 -3.90 1.67
N LEU A 48 -8.06 -3.83 2.55
CA LEU A 48 -8.04 -3.05 3.77
C LEU A 48 -9.07 -3.56 4.79
N THR A 49 -8.62 -3.65 6.05
CA THR A 49 -9.50 -3.81 7.20
C THR A 49 -9.59 -2.46 7.91
N GLU A 50 -10.81 -1.96 8.10
CA GLU A 50 -11.08 -0.75 8.84
C GLU A 50 -12.00 -1.04 10.03
N ILE A 51 -11.62 -0.53 11.19
CA ILE A 51 -12.48 -0.53 12.39
C ILE A 51 -12.70 0.93 12.77
N ARG A 52 -13.95 1.27 13.12
CA ARG A 52 -14.30 2.60 13.64
C ARG A 52 -13.35 3.02 14.75
N SER A 53 -12.91 4.26 14.73
CA SER A 53 -11.84 4.78 15.61
C SER A 53 -12.12 4.57 17.11
N ASP A 54 -13.36 4.78 17.54
CA ASP A 54 -13.87 4.58 18.91
C ASP A 54 -13.89 3.12 19.38
N LEU A 55 -13.81 2.18 18.43
CA LEU A 55 -13.84 0.73 18.66
C LEU A 55 -12.50 0.04 18.42
N ARG A 56 -11.46 0.79 18.02
CA ARG A 56 -10.10 0.25 17.82
C ARG A 56 -9.52 -0.28 19.14
N GLY A 57 -8.55 -1.19 19.04
CA GLY A 57 -7.89 -1.79 20.21
C GLY A 57 -8.64 -2.93 20.90
N ARG A 58 -9.93 -3.17 20.57
CA ARG A 58 -10.78 -4.18 21.21
C ARG A 58 -10.71 -5.59 20.58
N GLY A 59 -9.76 -5.83 19.68
CA GLY A 59 -9.61 -7.13 18.99
C GLY A 59 -10.61 -7.38 17.84
N LEU A 60 -11.52 -6.45 17.54
CA LEU A 60 -12.55 -6.61 16.51
C LEU A 60 -11.98 -6.88 15.10
N ALA A 61 -10.86 -6.25 14.73
CA ALA A 61 -10.18 -6.53 13.46
C ALA A 61 -9.71 -7.99 13.37
N THR A 62 -9.13 -8.52 14.46
CA THR A 62 -8.68 -9.92 14.53
C THR A 62 -9.87 -10.87 14.42
N LEU A 63 -10.98 -10.56 15.10
CA LEU A 63 -12.21 -11.35 15.02
C LEU A 63 -12.75 -11.38 13.59
N LEU A 64 -12.87 -10.21 12.95
CA LEU A 64 -13.31 -10.08 11.56
C LEU A 64 -12.43 -10.92 10.62
N ILE A 65 -11.11 -10.70 10.67
CA ILE A 65 -10.16 -11.41 9.80
C ILE A 65 -10.23 -12.91 10.03
N ARG A 66 -10.22 -13.37 11.29
CA ARG A 66 -10.28 -14.79 11.62
C ARG A 66 -11.54 -15.43 11.06
N THR A 67 -12.71 -14.86 11.32
CA THR A 67 -13.99 -15.39 10.84
C THR A 67 -14.02 -15.49 9.31
N VAL A 68 -13.50 -14.49 8.62
CA VAL A 68 -13.43 -14.49 7.15
C VAL A 68 -12.46 -15.56 6.64
N PHE A 69 -11.30 -15.70 7.27
CA PHE A 69 -10.31 -16.73 6.90
C PHE A 69 -10.82 -18.15 7.16
N ASP A 70 -11.50 -18.38 8.29
CA ASP A 70 -12.11 -19.66 8.61
C ASP A 70 -13.18 -20.02 7.55
N ASP A 71 -13.99 -19.06 7.12
CA ASP A 71 -14.96 -19.26 6.03
C ASP A 71 -14.27 -19.56 4.68
N LEU A 72 -13.23 -18.81 4.32
CA LEU A 72 -12.48 -19.04 3.07
C LEU A 72 -11.77 -20.39 3.05
N ASP A 73 -11.28 -20.85 4.20
CA ASP A 73 -10.66 -22.17 4.36
C ASP A 73 -11.65 -23.29 4.05
N THR A 74 -12.89 -23.17 4.55
CA THR A 74 -13.94 -24.15 4.24
C THR A 74 -14.33 -24.18 2.76
N ARG A 75 -14.09 -23.07 2.04
CA ARG A 75 -14.37 -22.94 0.60
C ARG A 75 -13.20 -23.37 -0.27
N GLY A 76 -12.01 -23.62 0.29
CA GLY A 76 -10.80 -23.88 -0.48
C GLY A 76 -10.36 -22.70 -1.36
N ALA A 77 -10.71 -21.47 -0.98
CA ALA A 77 -10.40 -20.28 -1.76
C ALA A 77 -8.93 -19.87 -1.62
N GLN A 78 -8.34 -19.34 -2.71
CA GLN A 78 -7.03 -18.70 -2.66
C GLN A 78 -7.14 -17.22 -2.34
N VAL A 79 -6.14 -16.67 -1.65
CA VAL A 79 -6.14 -15.31 -1.13
C VAL A 79 -4.89 -14.56 -1.58
N THR A 80 -5.09 -13.40 -2.19
CA THR A 80 -4.04 -12.38 -2.33
C THR A 80 -4.27 -11.31 -1.28
N ASN A 81 -3.28 -11.07 -0.42
CA ASN A 81 -3.44 -10.12 0.66
C ASN A 81 -2.68 -8.82 0.38
N TYR A 82 -3.36 -7.68 0.29
CA TYR A 82 -2.74 -6.36 0.30
C TYR A 82 -3.02 -5.55 1.57
N CYS A 83 -3.75 -6.16 2.52
CA CYS A 83 -4.14 -5.56 3.78
C CYS A 83 -3.07 -5.74 4.87
N PRO A 84 -2.54 -4.65 5.44
CA PRO A 84 -1.57 -4.72 6.54
C PRO A 84 -2.08 -5.40 7.81
N ALA A 85 -3.38 -5.29 8.08
CA ALA A 85 -4.00 -5.92 9.23
C ALA A 85 -4.01 -7.46 9.10
N ILE A 86 -4.34 -7.97 7.91
CA ILE A 86 -4.28 -9.40 7.60
C ILE A 86 -2.83 -9.91 7.65
N ASP A 87 -1.88 -9.14 7.12
CA ASP A 87 -0.47 -9.54 7.18
C ASP A 87 0.04 -9.69 8.64
N ARG A 88 -0.40 -8.77 9.53
CA ARG A 88 -0.15 -8.88 10.97
C ARG A 88 -0.84 -10.09 11.58
N TYR A 89 -2.07 -10.35 11.19
CA TYR A 89 -2.83 -11.50 11.63
C TYR A 89 -2.11 -12.81 11.27
N LEU A 90 -1.69 -12.98 10.01
CA LEU A 90 -0.97 -14.16 9.52
C LEU A 90 0.37 -14.40 10.23
N ARG A 91 1.03 -13.35 10.75
CA ARG A 91 2.22 -13.53 11.60
C ARG A 91 1.94 -14.27 12.90
N LYS A 92 0.76 -14.04 13.49
CA LYS A 92 0.33 -14.70 14.73
C LYS A 92 -0.42 -16.00 14.47
N HIS A 93 -1.00 -16.15 13.27
CA HIS A 93 -1.83 -17.27 12.83
C HIS A 93 -1.21 -17.94 11.59
N PRO A 94 -0.06 -18.63 11.73
CA PRO A 94 0.62 -19.26 10.60
C PRO A 94 -0.23 -20.32 9.89
N GLU A 95 -1.17 -20.95 10.57
CA GLU A 95 -2.09 -21.97 10.05
C GLU A 95 -2.88 -21.49 8.83
N HIS A 96 -3.22 -20.20 8.79
CA HIS A 96 -4.00 -19.56 7.74
C HIS A 96 -3.17 -19.16 6.51
N ARG A 97 -1.83 -19.27 6.58
CA ARG A 97 -0.95 -18.99 5.42
C ARG A 97 -1.18 -19.93 4.24
N ARG A 98 -1.76 -21.11 4.47
CA ARG A 98 -2.10 -22.07 3.41
C ARG A 98 -3.09 -21.53 2.37
N LEU A 99 -3.89 -20.53 2.75
CA LEU A 99 -4.84 -19.89 1.86
C LEU A 99 -4.20 -18.85 0.95
N ILE A 100 -2.98 -18.40 1.26
CA ILE A 100 -2.32 -17.38 0.48
C ILE A 100 -1.87 -17.96 -0.85
N ASP A 101 -2.30 -17.31 -1.94
CA ASP A 101 -1.91 -17.64 -3.30
C ASP A 101 -0.38 -17.66 -3.40
N SER A 102 0.17 -18.78 -3.90
CA SER A 102 1.62 -18.99 -3.94
C SER A 102 2.29 -18.25 -5.10
N VAL A 103 1.52 -17.89 -6.13
CA VAL A 103 1.94 -17.16 -7.33
C VAL A 103 1.77 -15.66 -7.12
N GLN A 104 0.64 -15.24 -6.53
CA GLN A 104 0.31 -13.85 -6.27
C GLN A 104 -0.08 -13.62 -4.79
N PRO A 105 0.87 -13.75 -3.85
CA PRO A 105 0.60 -13.66 -2.41
C PRO A 105 0.23 -12.25 -1.92
N GLY A 106 0.58 -11.22 -2.69
CA GLY A 106 0.47 -9.82 -2.31
C GLY A 106 1.54 -9.39 -1.30
N MET A 107 1.17 -8.66 -0.25
CA MET A 107 2.11 -8.14 0.75
C MET A 107 2.63 -9.20 1.73
N SER A 108 1.98 -10.36 1.82
CA SER A 108 2.35 -11.43 2.78
C SER A 108 3.56 -12.25 2.35
N ASP A 109 4.35 -11.67 1.45
CA ASP A 109 5.36 -12.35 0.67
C ASP A 109 6.78 -12.17 1.21
N ARG A 110 6.99 -12.53 2.48
CA ARG A 110 8.37 -12.72 2.98
C ARG A 110 9.05 -13.92 2.31
N ASN A 111 8.28 -14.84 1.74
CA ASN A 111 8.78 -16.12 1.23
C ASN A 111 9.05 -16.14 -0.28
N ALA A 112 8.45 -15.32 -1.15
CA ALA A 112 8.83 -15.31 -2.58
C ALA A 112 10.13 -14.56 -2.84
N LEU A 113 10.52 -13.60 -1.99
CA LEU A 113 11.90 -13.11 -1.95
C LEU A 113 12.89 -14.25 -1.66
N ALA A 114 12.47 -15.24 -0.86
CA ALA A 114 13.25 -16.44 -0.58
C ALA A 114 13.11 -17.53 -1.66
N ARG A 115 12.08 -17.49 -2.52
CA ARG A 115 11.87 -18.38 -3.68
C ARG A 115 12.43 -17.84 -4.99
N ALA A 116 12.94 -16.60 -5.03
CA ALA A 116 13.72 -16.11 -6.16
C ALA A 116 14.78 -17.18 -6.47
N GLY A 117 14.66 -17.79 -7.65
CA GLY A 117 15.52 -18.88 -8.07
C GLY A 117 16.99 -18.45 -8.08
N THR A 118 17.90 -19.41 -8.24
CA THR A 118 19.34 -19.14 -8.32
C THR A 118 19.77 -18.24 -9.49
N SER A 119 18.86 -17.94 -10.43
CA SER A 119 19.10 -17.10 -11.62
C SER A 119 18.77 -15.61 -11.43
N ASP A 120 17.83 -15.26 -10.56
CA ASP A 120 17.30 -13.89 -10.47
C ASP A 120 17.84 -13.20 -9.22
N SER A 121 18.29 -11.94 -9.35
CA SER A 121 18.72 -11.18 -8.18
C SER A 121 17.51 -10.95 -7.24
N ARG A 122 17.73 -11.03 -5.92
CA ARG A 122 16.67 -10.75 -4.92
C ARG A 122 16.10 -9.34 -5.07
N LEU A 123 16.90 -8.39 -5.53
CA LEU A 123 16.47 -7.02 -5.83
C LEU A 123 15.47 -6.98 -6.98
N ASP A 124 15.77 -7.66 -8.09
CA ASP A 124 14.86 -7.77 -9.24
C ASP A 124 13.54 -8.47 -8.86
N ALA A 125 13.62 -9.55 -8.07
CA ALA A 125 12.44 -10.22 -7.55
C ALA A 125 11.57 -9.31 -6.67
N ALA A 126 12.20 -8.45 -5.85
CA ALA A 126 11.49 -7.47 -5.05
C ALA A 126 10.78 -6.43 -5.93
N LEU A 127 11.46 -5.85 -6.91
CA LEU A 127 10.89 -4.86 -7.84
C LEU A 127 9.69 -5.45 -8.62
N ARG A 128 9.84 -6.66 -9.18
CA ARG A 128 8.73 -7.36 -9.86
C ARG A 128 7.54 -7.64 -8.96
N SER A 129 7.78 -8.01 -7.70
CA SER A 129 6.70 -8.24 -6.73
C SER A 129 5.92 -6.95 -6.44
N GLU A 130 6.62 -5.82 -6.24
CA GLU A 130 5.98 -4.53 -5.98
C GLU A 130 5.27 -3.99 -7.26
N HIS A 131 5.79 -4.24 -8.47
CA HIS A 131 5.08 -3.94 -9.72
C HIS A 131 3.82 -4.80 -9.93
N ALA A 132 3.89 -6.10 -9.66
CA ALA A 132 2.70 -6.96 -9.70
C ALA A 132 1.59 -6.41 -8.78
N ARG A 133 1.97 -5.91 -7.59
CA ARG A 133 1.05 -5.23 -6.68
C ARG A 133 0.51 -3.91 -7.24
N LEU A 134 1.32 -3.09 -7.91
CA LEU A 134 0.86 -1.88 -8.59
C LEU A 134 -0.18 -2.19 -9.67
N HIS A 135 0.07 -3.21 -10.49
CA HIS A 135 -0.87 -3.65 -11.52
C HIS A 135 -2.18 -4.17 -10.94
N ASP A 136 -2.11 -4.97 -9.89
CA ASP A 136 -3.30 -5.47 -9.19
C ASP A 136 -4.12 -4.30 -8.62
N LEU A 137 -3.48 -3.31 -7.97
CA LEU A 137 -4.16 -2.13 -7.44
C LEU A 137 -4.74 -1.22 -8.53
N ALA A 138 -4.12 -1.18 -9.72
CA ALA A 138 -4.60 -0.38 -10.84
C ALA A 138 -5.86 -0.95 -11.52
N ALA A 139 -6.13 -2.25 -11.41
CA ALA A 139 -7.20 -2.93 -12.15
C ALA A 139 -8.60 -2.33 -11.93
N VAL A 140 -8.98 -2.08 -10.68
CA VAL A 140 -10.29 -1.50 -10.32
C VAL A 140 -10.41 -0.04 -10.77
N PRO A 141 -9.50 0.88 -10.39
CA PRO A 141 -9.67 2.28 -10.72
C PRO A 141 -9.50 2.59 -12.21
N ARG A 142 -8.82 1.71 -12.97
CA ARG A 142 -8.75 1.77 -14.43
C ARG A 142 -10.09 1.46 -15.09
N SER A 143 -10.85 0.48 -14.58
CA SER A 143 -12.10 0.03 -15.20
C SER A 143 -13.20 1.09 -15.13
N ASN A 144 -13.81 1.45 -16.26
CA ASN A 144 -15.00 2.31 -16.29
C ASN A 144 -16.29 1.60 -15.83
N LEU A 145 -16.25 0.27 -15.71
CA LEU A 145 -17.41 -0.55 -15.31
C LEU A 145 -17.60 -0.58 -13.78
N SER A 146 -16.55 -0.26 -13.02
CA SER A 146 -16.60 -0.27 -11.55
C SER A 146 -17.38 0.93 -11.00
N ALA A 147 -18.10 0.73 -9.90
CA ALA A 147 -18.89 1.78 -9.27
C ALA A 147 -17.98 2.98 -8.86
N PRO A 148 -18.47 4.23 -8.91
CA PRO A 148 -17.62 5.41 -8.68
C PRO A 148 -16.88 5.42 -7.34
N HIS A 149 -17.49 4.91 -6.27
CA HIS A 149 -16.87 4.85 -4.95
C HIS A 149 -15.73 3.82 -4.90
N HIS A 150 -15.90 2.63 -5.49
CA HIS A 150 -14.84 1.64 -5.63
C HIS A 150 -13.67 2.15 -6.46
N ARG A 151 -13.95 2.91 -7.54
CA ARG A 151 -12.90 3.51 -8.37
C ARG A 151 -12.08 4.55 -7.62
N ARG A 152 -12.73 5.39 -6.81
CA ARG A 152 -12.04 6.37 -5.96
C ARG A 152 -11.16 5.67 -4.93
N HIS A 153 -11.74 4.74 -4.18
CA HIS A 153 -11.01 3.99 -3.17
C HIS A 153 -9.82 3.21 -3.76
N GLY A 154 -10.04 2.48 -4.86
CA GLY A 154 -8.98 1.74 -5.55
C GLY A 154 -7.86 2.65 -6.06
N ALA A 155 -8.19 3.84 -6.56
CA ALA A 155 -7.19 4.80 -7.00
C ALA A 155 -6.44 5.47 -5.85
N ASP A 156 -7.11 5.72 -4.71
CA ASP A 156 -6.43 6.20 -3.51
C ASP A 156 -5.40 5.19 -3.02
N MET A 157 -5.72 3.89 -3.06
CA MET A 157 -4.79 2.81 -2.72
C MET A 157 -3.65 2.70 -3.73
N PHE A 158 -3.97 2.69 -5.03
CA PHE A 158 -2.99 2.66 -6.11
C PHE A 158 -2.03 3.86 -6.05
N THR A 159 -2.55 5.08 -5.97
CA THR A 159 -1.73 6.30 -5.95
C THR A 159 -0.88 6.40 -4.69
N ALA A 160 -1.38 5.95 -3.53
CA ALA A 160 -0.60 5.90 -2.30
C ALA A 160 0.60 4.96 -2.44
N TYR A 161 0.32 3.75 -2.92
CA TYR A 161 1.32 2.71 -3.06
C TYR A 161 2.35 3.04 -4.15
N ALA A 162 1.91 3.63 -5.27
CA ALA A 162 2.78 4.13 -6.32
C ALA A 162 3.70 5.26 -5.80
N ALA A 163 3.17 6.22 -5.03
CA ALA A 163 3.99 7.28 -4.44
C ALA A 163 5.08 6.71 -3.51
N GLN A 164 4.73 5.72 -2.68
CA GLN A 164 5.69 5.06 -1.81
C GLN A 164 6.78 4.34 -2.61
N HIS A 165 6.39 3.57 -3.62
CA HIS A 165 7.30 2.81 -4.47
C HIS A 165 8.30 3.74 -5.20
N LEU A 166 7.80 4.78 -5.87
CA LEU A 166 8.65 5.75 -6.60
C LEU A 166 9.65 6.44 -5.67
N ALA A 167 9.21 6.86 -4.48
CA ALA A 167 10.09 7.50 -3.51
C ALA A 167 11.17 6.54 -2.97
N ALA A 168 10.82 5.27 -2.75
CA ALA A 168 11.73 4.25 -2.27
C ALA A 168 12.72 3.79 -3.31
N SER A 169 12.27 3.54 -4.55
CA SER A 169 13.14 3.14 -5.64
C SER A 169 14.12 4.25 -6.01
N ALA A 170 13.68 5.51 -6.04
CA ALA A 170 14.58 6.65 -6.16
C ALA A 170 15.59 6.73 -5.02
N GLU A 171 15.20 6.45 -3.77
CA GLU A 171 16.12 6.46 -2.64
C GLU A 171 17.16 5.34 -2.74
N VAL A 172 16.74 4.10 -2.98
CA VAL A 172 17.62 2.94 -2.89
C VAL A 172 18.44 2.76 -4.16
N LEU A 173 17.81 2.82 -5.33
CA LEU A 173 18.49 2.58 -6.60
C LEU A 173 19.43 3.73 -6.96
N LEU A 174 18.97 4.98 -6.87
CA LEU A 174 19.82 6.13 -7.23
C LEU A 174 20.92 6.41 -6.20
N HIS A 175 20.83 5.83 -5.00
CA HIS A 175 21.96 5.83 -4.07
C HIS A 175 23.13 4.99 -4.58
N GLN A 176 22.86 3.89 -5.27
CA GLN A 176 23.89 3.08 -5.94
C GLN A 176 24.39 3.75 -7.23
N ALA A 177 23.56 4.57 -7.86
CA ALA A 177 23.87 5.26 -9.12
C ALA A 177 24.67 6.58 -8.98
N ARG A 178 25.33 6.84 -7.83
CA ARG A 178 26.04 8.12 -7.58
C ARG A 178 27.12 8.46 -8.61
N ASN A 179 27.74 7.43 -9.19
CA ASN A 179 28.84 7.57 -10.15
C ASN A 179 28.40 7.25 -11.58
N TRP A 180 27.10 7.08 -11.84
CA TRP A 180 26.60 6.70 -13.15
C TRP A 180 26.58 7.90 -14.11
N PRO A 181 26.55 7.65 -15.43
CA PRO A 181 26.36 8.70 -16.43
C PRO A 181 25.13 9.57 -16.14
N SER A 182 25.29 10.89 -16.30
CA SER A 182 24.26 11.88 -15.94
C SER A 182 22.98 11.70 -16.76
N ASP A 183 23.08 11.22 -17.99
CA ASP A 183 21.96 10.97 -18.91
C ASP A 183 21.08 9.81 -18.43
N GLU A 184 21.67 8.72 -17.94
CA GLU A 184 20.92 7.57 -17.40
C GLU A 184 20.13 7.97 -16.13
N VAL A 185 20.78 8.66 -15.20
CA VAL A 185 20.14 9.17 -13.97
C VAL A 185 19.03 10.17 -14.32
N SER A 186 19.26 11.02 -15.33
CA SER A 186 18.28 12.00 -15.78
C SER A 186 17.09 11.34 -16.47
N GLY A 187 17.30 10.26 -17.23
CA GLY A 187 16.23 9.46 -17.85
C GLY A 187 15.29 8.86 -16.80
N TYR A 188 15.88 8.21 -15.79
CA TYR A 188 15.13 7.66 -14.65
C TYR A 188 14.32 8.72 -13.91
N LEU A 189 14.98 9.81 -13.49
CA LEU A 189 14.33 10.91 -12.77
C LEU A 189 13.27 11.62 -13.62
N GLY A 190 13.49 11.73 -14.92
CA GLY A 190 12.55 12.32 -15.87
C GLY A 190 11.26 11.52 -15.97
N ASN A 191 11.36 10.20 -16.12
CA ASN A 191 10.18 9.31 -16.11
C ASN A 191 9.47 9.37 -14.74
N LEU A 192 10.21 9.22 -13.64
CA LEU A 192 9.65 9.25 -12.28
C LEU A 192 8.82 10.51 -12.02
N ARG A 193 9.35 11.70 -12.33
CA ARG A 193 8.63 12.97 -12.11
C ARG A 193 7.37 13.08 -12.96
N ARG A 194 7.41 12.59 -14.21
CA ARG A 194 6.24 12.56 -15.10
C ARG A 194 5.17 11.62 -14.57
N LEU A 195 5.56 10.46 -14.04
CA LEU A 195 4.65 9.51 -13.42
C LEU A 195 4.04 10.12 -12.15
N GLU A 196 4.85 10.71 -11.27
CA GLU A 196 4.38 11.42 -10.08
C GLU A 196 3.36 12.54 -10.40
N GLN A 197 3.62 13.30 -11.46
CA GLN A 197 2.71 14.34 -11.94
C GLN A 197 1.41 13.75 -12.49
N SER A 198 1.47 12.63 -13.21
CA SER A 198 0.30 11.94 -13.76
C SER A 198 -0.58 11.36 -12.65
N LEU A 199 0.02 10.82 -11.58
CA LEU A 199 -0.72 10.38 -10.39
C LEU A 199 -1.42 11.54 -9.66
N ARG A 200 -0.80 12.73 -9.64
CA ARG A 200 -1.44 13.95 -9.11
C ARG A 200 -2.63 14.39 -9.97
N VAL A 201 -2.52 14.29 -11.29
CA VAL A 201 -3.63 14.55 -12.23
C VAL A 201 -4.78 13.57 -11.98
N LEU A 202 -4.50 12.27 -11.84
CA LEU A 202 -5.50 11.25 -11.53
C LEU A 202 -6.26 11.59 -10.24
N LYS A 203 -5.55 11.84 -9.12
CA LYS A 203 -6.19 12.18 -7.84
C LYS A 203 -7.00 13.48 -7.97
N GLY A 204 -6.44 14.52 -8.59
CA GLY A 204 -7.15 15.79 -8.79
C GLY A 204 -8.45 15.59 -9.59
N ARG A 205 -8.41 14.84 -10.69
CA ARG A 205 -9.59 14.50 -11.49
C ARG A 205 -10.67 13.79 -10.67
N GLN A 206 -10.29 12.80 -9.86
CA GLN A 206 -11.24 12.01 -9.08
C GLN A 206 -12.00 12.79 -8.01
N TYR A 207 -11.33 13.81 -7.47
CA TYR A 207 -11.84 14.70 -6.43
C TYR A 207 -12.38 16.03 -6.97
N GLY A 208 -12.51 16.15 -8.30
CA GLY A 208 -13.19 17.28 -8.93
C GLY A 208 -12.37 18.56 -9.07
N ASP A 209 -11.04 18.46 -9.09
CA ASP A 209 -10.17 19.60 -9.36
C ASP A 209 -10.42 20.14 -10.77
N LYS A 210 -10.91 21.38 -10.85
CA LYS A 210 -11.30 22.04 -12.10
C LYS A 210 -10.20 22.03 -13.17
N ARG A 211 -8.93 21.96 -12.77
CA ARG A 211 -7.79 21.90 -13.70
C ARG A 211 -7.73 20.62 -14.53
N TYR A 212 -8.36 19.54 -14.08
CA TYR A 212 -8.25 18.20 -14.67
C TYR A 212 -9.61 17.57 -15.02
N LEU A 213 -10.71 18.29 -14.80
CA LEU A 213 -12.06 17.80 -15.09
C LEU A 213 -12.30 17.52 -16.57
N ASP A 214 -11.64 18.26 -17.45
CA ASP A 214 -11.83 18.14 -18.91
C ASP A 214 -11.05 16.98 -19.55
N LEU A 215 -10.10 16.37 -18.82
CA LEU A 215 -9.30 15.25 -19.35
C LEU A 215 -10.12 13.95 -19.43
N GLY A 216 -9.90 13.08 -20.42
CA GLY A 216 -10.56 11.77 -20.44
C GLY A 216 -10.07 10.85 -19.30
N HIS A 217 -10.95 10.03 -18.70
CA HIS A 217 -10.51 9.01 -17.72
C HIS A 217 -9.52 8.04 -18.37
N ASP A 218 -9.85 7.52 -19.56
CA ASP A 218 -9.02 6.58 -20.29
C ASP A 218 -7.72 7.21 -20.78
N GLU A 219 -7.74 8.51 -21.11
CA GLU A 219 -6.54 9.26 -21.52
C GLU A 219 -5.54 9.39 -20.36
N VAL A 220 -6.03 9.71 -19.16
CA VAL A 220 -5.20 9.79 -17.95
C VAL A 220 -4.58 8.43 -17.63
N TRP A 221 -5.38 7.35 -17.69
CA TRP A 221 -4.88 6.00 -17.45
C TRP A 221 -3.90 5.53 -18.52
N ALA A 222 -4.13 5.82 -19.80
CA ALA A 222 -3.18 5.47 -20.87
C ALA A 222 -1.80 6.12 -20.66
N VAL A 223 -1.76 7.36 -20.15
CA VAL A 223 -0.50 8.02 -19.79
C VAL A 223 0.16 7.36 -18.59
N ILE A 224 -0.61 7.03 -17.55
CA ILE A 224 -0.10 6.35 -16.35
C ILE A 224 0.45 4.97 -16.69
N ASP A 225 -0.29 4.16 -17.45
CA ASP A 225 0.12 2.82 -17.85
C ASP A 225 1.43 2.84 -18.64
N ARG A 226 1.53 3.76 -19.61
CA ARG A 226 2.76 3.92 -20.40
C ARG A 226 3.94 4.32 -19.52
N LEU A 227 3.75 5.32 -18.66
CA LEU A 227 4.82 5.81 -17.78
C LEU A 227 5.24 4.77 -16.74
N LEU A 228 4.29 3.98 -16.22
CA LEU A 228 4.54 2.89 -15.29
C LEU A 228 5.33 1.75 -15.98
N ALA A 229 4.95 1.37 -17.20
CA ALA A 229 5.69 0.37 -17.97
C ALA A 229 7.11 0.84 -18.32
N GLU A 230 7.27 2.13 -18.69
CA GLU A 230 8.59 2.75 -18.87
C GLU A 230 9.39 2.75 -17.55
N HIS A 231 8.74 3.00 -16.40
CA HIS A 231 9.38 2.98 -15.09
C HIS A 231 9.92 1.59 -14.75
N GLU A 232 9.09 0.56 -14.96
CA GLU A 232 9.47 -0.84 -14.72
C GLU A 232 10.68 -1.25 -15.56
N GLN A 233 10.71 -0.88 -16.84
CA GLN A 233 11.87 -1.14 -17.71
C GLN A 233 13.14 -0.45 -17.19
N LEU A 234 13.03 0.81 -16.76
CA LEU A 234 14.16 1.56 -16.21
C LEU A 234 14.66 0.94 -14.91
N GLU A 235 13.78 0.52 -14.01
CA GLU A 235 14.15 -0.16 -12.77
C GLU A 235 14.82 -1.50 -13.04
N SER A 236 14.33 -2.31 -13.99
CA SER A 236 14.99 -3.56 -14.39
C SER A 236 16.39 -3.30 -14.94
N MET A 237 16.57 -2.29 -15.81
CA MET A 237 17.89 -1.93 -16.33
C MET A 237 18.86 -1.52 -15.20
N VAL A 238 18.37 -0.69 -14.27
CA VAL A 238 19.14 -0.24 -13.10
C VAL A 238 19.51 -1.42 -12.21
N ALA A 239 18.57 -2.34 -11.94
CA ALA A 239 18.79 -3.52 -11.12
C ALA A 239 19.83 -4.47 -11.74
N VAL A 240 19.75 -4.72 -13.05
CA VAL A 240 20.75 -5.52 -13.79
C VAL A 240 22.15 -4.91 -13.66
N ARG A 241 22.26 -3.58 -13.80
CA ARG A 241 23.55 -2.89 -13.67
C ARG A 241 24.11 -2.97 -12.25
N ILE A 242 23.28 -2.75 -11.23
CA ILE A 242 23.70 -2.90 -9.82
C ILE A 242 24.17 -4.33 -9.56
N ALA A 243 23.49 -5.33 -10.12
CA ALA A 243 23.83 -6.74 -9.96
C ALA A 243 25.15 -7.14 -10.63
N ALA A 244 25.61 -6.41 -11.64
CA ALA A 244 26.90 -6.68 -12.30
C ALA A 244 28.09 -6.40 -11.37
N ASP A 245 27.96 -5.43 -10.46
CA ASP A 245 29.03 -4.97 -9.57
C ASP A 245 28.84 -5.40 -8.09
N SER A 246 27.79 -6.17 -7.79
CA SER A 246 27.39 -6.52 -6.42
C SER A 246 27.32 -8.03 -6.20
N ASP A 247 27.69 -8.49 -5.00
CA ASP A 247 27.48 -9.89 -4.63
C ASP A 247 26.02 -10.19 -4.23
N ARG A 248 25.74 -11.48 -4.03
CA ARG A 248 24.39 -11.99 -3.78
C ARG A 248 23.81 -11.54 -2.43
N ASP A 249 24.66 -11.31 -1.43
CA ASP A 249 24.25 -10.88 -0.09
C ASP A 249 23.97 -9.38 -0.06
N ALA A 250 24.81 -8.58 -0.74
CA ALA A 250 24.57 -7.16 -0.95
C ALA A 250 23.24 -6.90 -1.67
N LEU A 251 22.93 -7.69 -2.71
CA LEU A 251 21.65 -7.60 -3.42
C LEU A 251 20.45 -8.02 -2.54
N ALA A 252 20.65 -8.92 -1.59
CA ALA A 252 19.62 -9.27 -0.61
C ALA A 252 19.33 -8.11 0.35
N VAL A 253 20.38 -7.46 0.86
CA VAL A 253 20.26 -6.29 1.74
C VAL A 253 19.57 -5.14 1.00
N LEU A 254 19.96 -4.88 -0.25
CA LEU A 254 19.32 -3.85 -1.07
C LEU A 254 17.83 -4.12 -1.31
N ALA A 255 17.45 -5.38 -1.53
CA ALA A 255 16.04 -5.77 -1.63
C ALA A 255 15.27 -5.49 -0.33
N GLU A 256 15.84 -5.82 0.83
CA GLU A 256 15.23 -5.52 2.12
C GLU A 256 15.14 -4.02 2.40
N ASP A 257 16.17 -3.26 2.01
CA ASP A 257 16.21 -1.80 2.13
C ASP A 257 15.15 -1.15 1.25
N LEU A 258 14.95 -1.62 0.00
CA LEU A 258 13.89 -1.14 -0.89
C LEU A 258 12.52 -1.28 -0.24
N LEU A 259 12.20 -2.48 0.23
CA LEU A 259 10.89 -2.79 0.82
C LEU A 259 10.68 -2.00 2.12
N THR A 260 11.72 -1.91 2.95
CA THR A 260 11.69 -1.11 4.18
C THR A 260 11.55 0.38 3.89
N SER A 261 12.24 0.89 2.86
CA SER A 261 12.18 2.28 2.43
C SER A 261 10.78 2.63 1.92
N GLN A 262 10.15 1.72 1.18
CA GLN A 262 8.79 1.89 0.66
C GLN A 262 7.75 2.01 1.77
N ASP A 263 7.81 1.15 2.79
CA ASP A 263 6.94 1.25 3.96
C ASP A 263 7.06 2.60 4.68
N ASN A 264 8.26 3.20 4.60
CA ASN A 264 8.62 4.47 5.22
C ASN A 264 8.67 5.64 4.24
N SER A 265 8.04 5.51 3.08
CA SER A 265 7.97 6.57 2.08
C SER A 265 6.70 7.41 2.20
N PRO A 266 6.70 8.64 1.65
CA PRO A 266 5.51 9.47 1.50
C PRO A 266 4.41 8.75 0.74
N THR A 267 3.16 9.11 1.00
CA THR A 267 1.98 8.45 0.43
C THR A 267 1.28 9.33 -0.61
N ARG A 268 1.82 10.52 -0.88
CA ARG A 268 1.46 11.42 -1.98
C ARG A 268 2.70 11.67 -2.82
N THR A 269 2.47 12.01 -4.09
CA THR A 269 3.55 12.29 -5.03
C THR A 269 4.05 13.72 -4.87
N HIS A 270 5.38 13.88 -4.94
CA HIS A 270 6.04 15.16 -4.71
C HIS A 270 6.99 15.49 -5.87
N PRO A 271 6.47 15.73 -7.09
CA PRO A 271 7.26 15.84 -8.33
C PRO A 271 8.26 16.99 -8.33
N ASN A 272 8.00 18.03 -7.53
CA ASN A 272 8.85 19.22 -7.43
C ASN A 272 9.83 19.13 -6.24
N SER A 273 9.80 18.06 -5.46
CA SER A 273 10.73 17.86 -4.35
C SER A 273 12.06 17.31 -4.85
N PRO A 274 13.17 17.47 -4.10
CA PRO A 274 14.41 16.79 -4.42
C PRO A 274 14.24 15.26 -4.26
N HIS A 275 14.68 14.48 -5.25
CA HIS A 275 14.58 13.01 -5.23
C HIS A 275 15.89 12.32 -4.81
N VAL A 276 17.03 12.96 -5.03
CA VAL A 276 18.37 12.36 -4.85
C VAL A 276 19.18 13.04 -3.75
N GLY A 277 20.16 12.31 -3.21
CA GLY A 277 21.10 12.82 -2.23
C GLY A 277 20.49 13.17 -0.87
N VAL A 278 21.27 13.90 -0.05
CA VAL A 278 20.87 14.33 1.29
C VAL A 278 19.60 15.21 1.27
N PRO A 279 19.47 16.20 0.36
CA PRO A 279 18.25 17.01 0.27
C PRO A 279 17.00 16.16 0.01
N GLY A 280 17.10 15.14 -0.84
CA GLY A 280 15.96 14.26 -1.13
C GLY A 280 15.55 13.40 0.05
N ARG A 281 16.52 12.88 0.81
CA ARG A 281 16.23 12.13 2.05
C ARG A 281 15.51 12.99 3.09
N ILE A 282 15.94 14.24 3.27
CA ILE A 282 15.29 15.18 4.19
C ILE A 282 13.87 15.48 3.71
N ALA A 283 13.71 15.79 2.42
CA ALA A 283 12.40 16.09 1.83
C ALA A 283 11.41 14.94 2.01
N ARG A 284 11.81 13.69 1.70
CA ARG A 284 10.96 12.51 1.90
C ARG A 284 10.53 12.32 3.35
N ARG A 285 11.43 12.53 4.31
CA ARG A 285 11.09 12.42 5.74
C ARG A 285 10.07 13.47 6.17
N MET A 286 10.23 14.71 5.70
CA MET A 286 9.26 15.79 5.96
C MET A 286 7.91 15.47 5.31
N TRP A 287 7.91 15.03 4.04
CA TRP A 287 6.69 14.71 3.31
C TRP A 287 5.96 13.51 3.89
N ARG A 288 6.66 12.46 4.31
CA ARG A 288 6.02 11.33 4.99
C ARG A 288 5.28 11.78 6.24
N PHE A 289 5.88 12.67 7.02
CA PHE A 289 5.23 13.18 8.22
C PHE A 289 3.98 14.01 7.89
N ALA A 290 4.08 14.93 6.92
CA ALA A 290 2.92 15.70 6.45
C ALA A 290 1.81 14.79 5.89
N ASP A 291 2.18 13.82 5.06
CA ASP A 291 1.27 12.87 4.44
C ASP A 291 0.59 11.98 5.46
N SER A 292 1.30 11.53 6.51
CA SER A 292 0.69 10.74 7.59
C SER A 292 -0.41 11.51 8.33
N THR A 293 -0.21 12.81 8.52
CA THR A 293 -1.22 13.69 9.14
C THR A 293 -2.42 13.87 8.21
N ALA A 294 -2.18 14.07 6.92
CA ALA A 294 -3.23 14.20 5.92
C ALA A 294 -4.00 12.89 5.70
N ASP A 295 -3.32 11.73 5.72
CA ASP A 295 -3.95 10.41 5.65
C ASP A 295 -4.85 10.16 6.87
N ASP A 296 -4.38 10.49 8.08
CA ASP A 296 -5.19 10.40 9.29
C ASP A 296 -6.44 11.31 9.21
N LEU A 297 -6.32 12.52 8.64
CA LEU A 297 -7.44 13.43 8.42
C LEU A 297 -8.43 12.95 7.34
N GLU A 298 -7.91 12.38 6.25
CA GLU A 298 -8.70 11.79 5.17
C GLU A 298 -9.32 10.42 5.56
N GLY A 299 -8.96 9.87 6.73
CA GLY A 299 -9.32 8.50 7.12
C GLY A 299 -8.66 7.44 6.23
N ARG A 300 -7.63 7.79 5.46
CA ARG A 300 -7.00 6.92 4.47
C ARG A 300 -6.04 5.95 5.15
N VAL A 301 -6.29 4.65 5.04
CA VAL A 301 -5.34 3.63 5.51
C VAL A 301 -4.46 3.19 4.34
N VAL A 302 -3.18 3.54 4.41
CA VAL A 302 -2.21 3.24 3.36
C VAL A 302 -1.66 1.81 3.51
N PRO A 303 -1.50 1.07 2.40
CA PRO A 303 -1.04 -0.31 2.41
C PRO A 303 0.48 -0.44 2.68
N ALA A 304 0.94 -0.11 3.89
CA ALA A 304 2.35 -0.31 4.32
C ALA A 304 2.52 -1.65 5.06
N ARG A 305 3.67 -2.34 4.91
CA ARG A 305 4.00 -3.49 5.78
C ARG A 305 4.21 -2.96 7.20
N TYR A 306 3.42 -3.49 8.14
CA TYR A 306 3.30 -2.93 9.49
C TYR A 306 4.63 -2.99 10.26
N ARG A 307 5.27 -1.82 10.49
CA ARG A 307 6.23 -1.62 11.58
C ARG A 307 5.50 -1.05 12.80
N ARG A 308 5.85 -1.58 13.97
CA ARG A 308 5.30 -1.25 15.29
C ARG A 308 5.48 0.26 15.56
N HIS A 309 4.39 1.03 15.60
CA HIS A 309 4.35 2.28 16.35
C HIS A 309 3.07 2.27 17.19
N PRO A 310 3.17 2.27 18.54
CA PRO A 310 2.06 2.76 19.35
C PRO A 310 1.93 4.27 19.06
N LYS A 311 0.72 4.74 18.71
CA LYS A 311 0.46 6.17 18.55
C LYS A 311 0.55 6.83 19.94
N HIS A 312 1.43 7.80 20.09
CA HIS A 312 1.03 9.08 20.68
C HIS A 312 1.05 10.09 19.55
N ASP A 313 -0.02 10.87 19.46
CA ASP A 313 -0.07 12.00 18.56
C ASP A 313 0.94 13.06 19.04
N SER A 314 1.81 13.54 18.15
CA SER A 314 2.78 14.57 18.52
C SER A 314 2.08 15.92 18.72
N ALA A 315 2.62 16.80 19.56
CA ALA A 315 2.08 18.16 19.75
C ALA A 315 1.92 18.93 18.42
N PHE A 316 2.79 18.67 17.44
CA PHE A 316 2.68 19.24 16.11
C PHE A 316 1.51 18.64 15.30
N SER A 317 1.25 17.34 15.44
CA SER A 317 0.09 16.69 14.84
C SER A 317 -1.22 17.24 15.42
N HIS A 318 -1.25 17.56 16.72
CA HIS A 318 -2.38 18.27 17.33
C HIS A 318 -2.53 19.69 16.80
N TYR A 319 -1.44 20.44 16.67
CA TYR A 319 -1.43 21.79 16.09
C TYR A 319 -1.98 21.80 14.65
N LEU A 320 -1.53 20.90 13.78
CA LEU A 320 -2.03 20.80 12.40
C LEU A 320 -3.52 20.44 12.33
N ARG A 321 -4.02 19.63 13.26
CA ARG A 321 -5.43 19.23 13.33
C ARG A 321 -6.34 20.23 14.04
N GLY A 322 -5.77 21.21 14.75
CA GLY A 322 -6.52 22.09 15.65
C GLY A 322 -7.18 21.35 16.82
N SER A 323 -6.72 20.13 17.13
CA SER A 323 -7.22 19.32 18.25
C SER A 323 -6.52 19.72 19.55
N GLN A 324 -7.24 19.70 20.68
CA GLN A 324 -6.63 19.90 22.00
C GLN A 324 -5.51 18.88 22.23
N ILE A 325 -4.43 19.32 22.87
CA ILE A 325 -3.35 18.43 23.33
C ILE A 325 -3.84 17.93 24.69
N ASP A 326 -4.09 16.62 24.82
CA ASP A 326 -4.44 16.04 26.12
C ASP A 326 -3.18 16.03 27.00
N ASP A 327 -3.17 16.81 28.07
CA ASP A 327 -2.04 16.99 29.00
C ASP A 327 -1.73 15.72 29.83
N GLU A 328 -2.55 14.67 29.77
CA GLU A 328 -2.36 13.43 30.55
C GLU A 328 -1.11 12.63 30.14
N ALA A 329 -0.55 12.86 28.94
CA ALA A 329 0.69 12.20 28.50
C ALA A 329 1.98 12.87 29.03
N ALA A 330 1.88 13.96 29.78
CA ALA A 330 3.04 14.65 30.36
C ALA A 330 3.60 13.96 31.63
N ASP A 331 2.81 13.09 32.28
CA ASP A 331 3.15 12.54 33.61
C ASP A 331 3.91 11.19 33.59
N GLU A 332 4.11 10.57 32.42
CA GLU A 332 4.93 9.35 32.28
C GLU A 332 6.41 9.64 31.91
N ARG A 333 6.91 10.84 32.21
CA ARG A 333 8.34 11.18 32.09
C ARG A 333 9.01 11.34 33.46
N LEU A 334 9.14 10.22 34.17
CA LEU A 334 10.18 10.01 35.20
C LEU A 334 10.88 8.68 34.98
#